data_AF-K1Z3F7-F1
#
_entry.id   AF-K1Z3F7-F1
#
_cell.length_a   1.000
_cell.length_b   1.000
_cell.length_c   1.000
_cell.angle_alpha   90.00
_cell.angle_beta   90.00
_cell.angle_gamma   90.00
#
_symmetry.space_group_name_H-M   'P 1'
#
loop_
_entity.id
_entity.type
_entity.pdbx_description
1 polymer ?
#
loop_
_entity_poly.entity_id
_entity_poly.type
_entity_poly.pdbx_seq_one_letter_code
_entity_poly.pdbx_strand_id
1 'polypeptide(L)'
;EKILRYYGEENLSREVAKEIVGARAVNRIDHTAPLVEIILGVYRRKLKTTKEIPWVGGIHPATKVFQALRIAVNKELEVIKQVLPEAIDALVSGGRLAVITFHSLEDRIVKQYFVKTQNKTIRIINKKPLIASEEELANNPSSRSAKLRIIEKI
;
A
#
# COMPACT_ATOMS: atom_id res chain seq x y z
N GLU A 1 1.25 -11.09 -12.96
CA GLU A 1 0.29 -11.55 -11.93
C GLU A 1 0.82 -11.34 -10.51
N LYS A 2 1.92 -11.98 -10.10
CA LYS A 2 2.41 -11.97 -8.71
C LYS A 2 2.47 -10.57 -8.07
N ILE A 3 3.04 -9.58 -8.77
CA ILE A 3 3.07 -8.17 -8.30
C ILE A 3 1.67 -7.66 -7.94
N LEU A 4 0.71 -7.77 -8.86
CA LEU A 4 -0.66 -7.28 -8.67
C LEU A 4 -1.38 -8.01 -7.53
N ARG A 5 -1.17 -9.34 -7.44
CA ARG A 5 -1.78 -10.17 -6.42
C ARG A 5 -1.25 -9.84 -5.02
N TYR A 6 0.07 -9.78 -4.86
CA TYR A 6 0.70 -9.66 -3.54
C TYR A 6 0.78 -8.21 -3.05
N TYR A 7 1.11 -7.26 -3.92
CA TYR A 7 1.29 -5.86 -3.52
C TYR A 7 0.01 -5.03 -3.68
N GLY A 8 -0.89 -5.40 -4.59
CA GLY A 8 -2.15 -4.71 -4.80
C GLY A 8 -3.36 -5.35 -4.12
N GLU A 9 -3.22 -6.58 -3.60
CA GLU A 9 -4.36 -7.38 -3.11
C GLU A 9 -5.50 -7.42 -4.16
N GLU A 10 -5.11 -7.57 -5.45
CA GLU A 10 -6.02 -7.53 -6.61
C GLU A 10 -6.57 -8.92 -6.95
N ASN A 11 -7.91 -9.04 -6.93
CA ASN A 11 -8.63 -10.29 -7.14
C ASN A 11 -8.58 -10.74 -8.60
N LEU A 12 -8.63 -9.80 -9.56
CA LEU A 12 -8.53 -10.07 -11.00
C LEU A 12 -7.09 -9.97 -11.51
N SER A 13 -6.10 -10.20 -10.62
CA SER A 13 -4.67 -9.98 -10.90
C SER A 13 -4.14 -10.78 -12.09
N ARG A 14 -4.71 -11.96 -12.38
CA ARG A 14 -4.32 -12.79 -13.51
C ARG A 14 -4.87 -12.24 -14.83
N GLU A 15 -6.14 -11.88 -14.85
CA GLU A 15 -6.82 -11.28 -16.00
C GLU A 15 -6.22 -9.91 -16.35
N VAL A 16 -6.03 -9.04 -15.35
CA VAL A 16 -5.38 -7.73 -15.54
C VAL A 16 -3.96 -7.91 -16.09
N ALA A 17 -3.16 -8.82 -15.51
CA ALA A 17 -1.82 -9.07 -16.02
C ALA A 17 -1.82 -9.58 -17.47
N LYS A 18 -2.76 -10.47 -17.82
CA LYS A 18 -2.91 -10.99 -19.19
C LYS A 18 -3.21 -9.87 -20.18
N GLU A 19 -4.16 -8.99 -19.86
CA GLU A 19 -4.52 -7.87 -20.74
C GLU A 19 -3.41 -6.84 -20.87
N ILE A 20 -2.68 -6.54 -19.78
CA ILE A 20 -1.51 -5.65 -19.85
C ILE A 20 -0.46 -6.22 -20.81
N VAL A 21 -0.16 -7.52 -20.72
CA VAL A 21 0.80 -8.16 -21.63
C VAL A 21 0.29 -8.15 -23.07
N GLY A 22 -1.00 -8.44 -23.29
CA GLY A 22 -1.61 -8.40 -24.61
C GLY A 22 -1.56 -7.01 -25.23
N ALA A 23 -1.92 -5.97 -24.49
CA ALA A 23 -1.86 -4.59 -24.95
C ALA A 23 -0.42 -4.15 -25.30
N ARG A 24 0.55 -4.54 -24.47
CA ARG A 24 1.98 -4.26 -24.69
C ARG A 24 2.57 -4.91 -25.95
N ALA A 25 1.97 -6.01 -26.41
CA ALA A 25 2.39 -6.66 -27.66
C ALA A 25 1.97 -5.87 -28.90
N VAL A 26 0.95 -5.02 -28.78
CA VAL A 26 0.46 -4.17 -29.88
C VAL A 26 1.15 -2.81 -29.84
N ASN A 27 1.10 -2.12 -28.70
CA ASN A 27 1.68 -0.79 -28.52
C ASN A 27 2.29 -0.63 -27.14
N ARG A 28 3.29 0.25 -27.02
CA ARG A 28 3.86 0.63 -25.72
C ARG A 28 2.80 1.34 -24.86
N ILE A 29 2.80 1.04 -23.57
CA ILE A 29 2.02 1.77 -22.55
C ILE A 29 2.96 2.79 -21.90
N ASP A 30 2.88 4.04 -22.32
CA ASP A 30 3.74 5.15 -21.92
C ASP A 30 3.07 6.15 -20.96
N HIS A 31 1.74 6.21 -20.98
CA HIS A 31 0.95 7.05 -20.09
C HIS A 31 0.00 6.22 -19.20
N THR A 32 -0.56 6.85 -18.15
CA THR A 32 -1.43 6.18 -17.18
C THR A 32 -2.82 5.88 -17.73
N ALA A 33 -3.38 6.74 -18.58
CA ALA A 33 -4.73 6.58 -19.11
C ALA A 33 -4.94 5.26 -19.89
N PRO A 34 -4.04 4.84 -20.82
CA PRO A 34 -4.14 3.54 -21.46
C PRO A 34 -4.16 2.37 -20.47
N LEU A 35 -3.33 2.43 -19.41
CA LEU A 35 -3.31 1.39 -18.38
C LEU A 35 -4.64 1.33 -17.61
N VAL A 36 -5.20 2.50 -17.27
CA VAL A 36 -6.52 2.58 -16.62
C VAL A 36 -7.59 1.93 -17.49
N GLU A 37 -7.65 2.23 -18.79
CA GLU A 37 -8.65 1.64 -19.68
C GLU A 37 -8.52 0.12 -19.84
N ILE A 38 -7.29 -0.40 -19.89
CA ILE A 38 -7.04 -1.85 -19.89
C ILE A 38 -7.63 -2.48 -18.64
N ILE A 39 -7.38 -1.89 -17.46
CA ILE A 39 -7.90 -2.38 -16.19
C ILE A 39 -9.43 -2.32 -16.22
N LEU A 40 -10.02 -1.17 -16.57
CA LEU A 40 -11.48 -1.00 -16.64
C LEU A 40 -12.12 -2.00 -17.62
N GLY A 41 -11.48 -2.29 -18.75
CA GLY A 41 -11.94 -3.31 -19.70
C GLY A 41 -12.01 -4.72 -19.11
N VAL A 42 -11.11 -5.08 -18.19
CA VAL A 42 -11.20 -6.35 -17.43
C VAL A 42 -12.43 -6.35 -16.53
N TYR A 43 -12.68 -5.27 -15.80
CA TYR A 43 -13.85 -5.17 -14.91
C TYR A 43 -15.17 -5.13 -15.70
N ARG A 44 -15.24 -4.41 -16.83
CA ARG A 44 -16.42 -4.36 -17.71
C ARG A 44 -16.81 -5.77 -18.18
N ARG A 45 -15.83 -6.56 -18.63
CA ARG A 45 -16.07 -7.96 -19.04
C ARG A 45 -16.49 -8.84 -17.86
N LYS A 46 -15.89 -8.67 -16.69
CA LYS A 46 -16.24 -9.44 -15.49
C LYS A 46 -17.67 -9.15 -15.01
N LEU A 47 -18.05 -7.88 -15.00
CA LEU A 47 -19.37 -7.40 -14.57
C LEU A 47 -20.43 -7.46 -15.68
N LYS A 48 -20.05 -7.86 -16.90
CA LYS A 48 -20.91 -7.91 -18.09
C LYS A 48 -21.65 -6.60 -18.33
N THR A 49 -20.94 -5.49 -18.22
CA THR A 49 -21.50 -4.14 -18.37
C THR A 49 -20.68 -3.30 -19.34
N THR A 50 -21.36 -2.45 -20.10
CA THR A 50 -20.76 -1.41 -20.94
C THR A 50 -20.80 -0.03 -20.27
N LYS A 51 -21.45 0.07 -19.11
CA LYS A 51 -21.56 1.31 -18.33
C LYS A 51 -20.24 1.61 -17.60
N GLU A 52 -20.15 2.81 -17.06
CA GLU A 52 -19.06 3.22 -16.17
C GLU A 52 -18.92 2.22 -15.01
N ILE A 53 -17.67 1.88 -14.67
CA ILE A 53 -17.42 0.90 -13.62
C ILE A 53 -17.60 1.57 -12.25
N PRO A 54 -18.52 1.07 -11.41
CA PRO A 54 -18.69 1.62 -10.08
C PRO A 54 -17.42 1.42 -9.25
N TRP A 55 -17.18 2.33 -8.31
CA TRP A 55 -16.08 2.20 -7.36
C TRP A 55 -16.30 0.95 -6.51
N VAL A 56 -15.41 -0.03 -6.66
CA VAL A 56 -15.55 -1.33 -5.99
C VAL A 56 -15.10 -1.16 -4.54
N GLY A 57 -16.06 -1.19 -3.62
CA GLY A 57 -15.79 -0.93 -2.20
C GLY A 57 -15.32 0.49 -1.92
N GLY A 58 -15.76 1.47 -2.72
CA GLY A 58 -15.39 2.89 -2.53
C GLY A 58 -13.98 3.23 -2.99
N ILE A 59 -13.38 2.42 -3.87
CA ILE A 59 -12.07 2.67 -4.48
C ILE A 59 -12.18 2.48 -6.00
N HIS A 60 -11.50 3.34 -6.76
CA HIS A 60 -11.38 3.18 -8.19
C HIS A 60 -10.65 1.84 -8.52
N PRO A 61 -11.14 1.02 -9.46
CA PRO A 61 -10.58 -0.31 -9.75
C PRO A 61 -9.06 -0.30 -10.04
N ALA A 62 -8.57 0.75 -10.70
CA ALA A 62 -7.16 0.88 -11.03
C ALA A 62 -6.25 1.14 -9.80
N THR A 63 -6.78 1.66 -8.68
CA THR A 63 -5.97 2.08 -7.52
C THR A 63 -5.08 0.96 -7.00
N LYS A 64 -5.60 -0.26 -6.87
CA LYS A 64 -4.84 -1.44 -6.40
C LYS A 64 -3.70 -1.81 -7.34
N VAL A 65 -3.92 -1.69 -8.65
CA VAL A 65 -2.90 -1.97 -9.67
C VAL A 65 -1.79 -0.93 -9.60
N PHE A 66 -2.13 0.36 -9.52
CA PHE A 66 -1.14 1.43 -9.37
C PHE A 66 -0.36 1.31 -8.06
N GLN A 67 -1.02 0.98 -6.95
CA GLN A 67 -0.37 0.67 -5.68
C GLN A 67 0.64 -0.47 -5.83
N ALA A 68 0.25 -1.57 -6.47
CA ALA A 68 1.12 -2.73 -6.67
C ALA A 68 2.38 -2.38 -7.48
N LEU A 69 2.20 -1.59 -8.55
CA LEU A 69 3.30 -1.15 -9.41
C LEU A 69 4.23 -0.20 -8.65
N ARG A 70 3.68 0.77 -7.90
CA ARG A 70 4.45 1.70 -7.06
C ARG A 70 5.32 0.95 -6.06
N ILE A 71 4.74 0.01 -5.32
CA ILE A 71 5.45 -0.83 -4.35
C ILE A 71 6.57 -1.63 -5.02
N ALA A 72 6.28 -2.29 -6.15
CA ALA A 72 7.25 -3.14 -6.84
C ALA A 72 8.42 -2.36 -7.43
N VAL A 73 8.13 -1.21 -8.07
CA VAL A 73 9.15 -0.38 -8.73
C VAL A 73 10.09 0.23 -7.69
N ASN A 74 9.54 0.73 -6.59
CA ASN A 74 10.33 1.41 -5.55
C ASN A 74 10.85 0.46 -4.45
N LYS A 75 10.55 -0.84 -4.52
CA LYS A 75 10.93 -1.85 -3.51
C LYS A 75 10.55 -1.43 -2.08
N GLU A 76 9.38 -0.83 -1.94
CA GLU A 76 9.02 -0.07 -0.72
C GLU A 76 8.99 -0.96 0.53
N LEU A 77 8.46 -2.19 0.39
CA LEU A 77 8.36 -3.12 1.52
C LEU A 77 9.72 -3.65 1.95
N GLU A 78 10.64 -3.85 1.00
CA GLU A 78 12.01 -4.26 1.27
C GLU A 78 12.77 -3.16 2.00
N VAL A 79 12.63 -1.90 1.54
CA VAL A 79 13.23 -0.73 2.19
C VAL A 79 12.75 -0.60 3.63
N ILE A 80 11.43 -0.71 3.88
CA ILE A 80 10.88 -0.64 5.25
C ILE A 80 11.47 -1.73 6.14
N LYS A 81 11.60 -2.97 5.65
CA LYS A 81 12.17 -4.08 6.42
C LYS A 81 13.63 -3.87 6.80
N GLN A 82 14.40 -3.16 5.95
CA GLN A 82 15.81 -2.86 6.18
C GLN A 82 15.98 -1.67 7.13
N VAL A 83 15.23 -0.59 6.90
CA VAL A 83 15.37 0.67 7.66
C VAL A 83 14.86 0.54 9.10
N LEU A 84 13.83 -0.26 9.36
CA LEU A 84 13.27 -0.37 10.71
C LEU A 84 14.29 -0.80 11.79
N PRO A 85 15.08 -1.87 11.61
CA PRO A 85 16.18 -2.21 12.52
C PRO A 85 17.19 -1.07 12.68
N GLU A 86 17.70 -0.53 11.57
CA GLU A 86 18.73 0.51 11.59
C GLU A 86 18.26 1.78 12.31
N ALA A 87 17.01 2.18 12.08
CA ALA A 87 16.40 3.33 12.74
C ALA A 87 16.26 3.13 14.25
N ILE A 88 15.90 1.93 14.71
CA ILE A 88 15.85 1.62 16.14
C ILE A 88 17.26 1.59 16.73
N ASP A 89 18.22 0.99 16.04
CA ASP A 89 19.59 0.87 16.52
C ASP A 89 20.27 2.24 16.66
N ALA A 90 19.94 3.19 15.76
CA ALA A 90 20.42 4.57 15.82
C ALA A 90 19.84 5.40 16.98
N LEU A 91 18.72 4.99 17.59
CA LEU A 91 18.16 5.71 18.74
C LEU A 91 19.03 5.52 20.00
N VAL A 92 19.10 6.57 20.80
CA VAL A 92 19.54 6.49 22.20
C VAL A 92 18.43 5.89 23.08
N SER A 93 18.78 5.38 24.27
CA SER A 93 17.77 4.95 25.26
C SER A 93 16.82 6.12 25.60
N GLY A 94 15.53 5.84 25.67
CA GLY A 94 14.46 6.84 25.79
C GLY A 94 14.09 7.56 24.48
N GLY A 95 14.85 7.37 23.40
CA GLY A 95 14.56 7.93 22.07
C GLY A 95 13.31 7.30 21.45
N ARG A 96 12.56 8.06 20.64
CA ARG A 96 11.30 7.60 20.02
C ARG A 96 11.41 7.51 18.51
N LEU A 97 10.78 6.48 17.94
CA LEU A 97 10.55 6.34 16.51
C LEU A 97 9.05 6.39 16.24
N ALA A 98 8.64 7.31 15.37
CA ALA A 98 7.28 7.43 14.85
C ALA A 98 7.26 7.02 13.39
N VAL A 99 6.43 6.04 13.04
CA VAL A 99 6.29 5.51 11.67
C VAL A 99 4.87 5.71 11.19
N ILE A 100 4.71 6.45 10.09
CA ILE A 100 3.44 6.63 9.39
C ILE A 100 3.43 5.70 8.18
N THR A 101 2.35 4.94 8.05
CA THR A 101 2.11 4.02 6.91
C THR A 101 0.81 4.37 6.23
N PHE A 102 0.73 4.15 4.91
CA PHE A 102 -0.44 4.53 4.11
C PHE A 102 -1.24 3.34 3.60
N HIS A 103 -0.71 2.11 3.72
CA HIS A 103 -1.46 0.92 3.35
C HIS A 103 -1.23 -0.29 4.26
N SER A 104 -2.11 -1.28 4.11
CA SER A 104 -2.19 -2.49 4.93
C SER A 104 -0.87 -3.26 5.01
N LEU A 105 -0.16 -3.42 3.88
CA LEU A 105 1.10 -4.16 3.82
C LEU A 105 2.22 -3.50 4.62
N GLU A 106 2.40 -2.17 4.52
CA GLU A 106 3.39 -1.42 5.30
C GLU A 106 3.09 -1.51 6.80
N ASP A 107 1.85 -1.17 7.19
CA ASP A 107 1.38 -1.20 8.59
C ASP A 107 1.59 -2.60 9.21
N ARG A 108 1.35 -3.65 8.42
CA ARG A 108 1.56 -5.04 8.85
C ARG A 108 3.03 -5.33 9.12
N ILE A 109 3.95 -4.91 8.25
CA ILE A 109 5.40 -5.10 8.45
C ILE A 109 5.85 -4.36 9.71
N VAL A 110 5.49 -3.08 9.85
CA VAL A 110 5.86 -2.25 11.01
C VAL A 110 5.32 -2.87 12.29
N LYS A 111 4.04 -3.24 12.33
CA LYS A 111 3.42 -3.88 13.49
C LYS A 111 4.11 -5.18 13.86
N GLN A 112 4.34 -6.07 12.90
CA GLN A 112 4.96 -7.37 13.16
C GLN A 112 6.38 -7.20 13.70
N TYR A 113 7.14 -6.25 13.14
CA TYR A 113 8.49 -5.96 13.60
C TYR A 113 8.48 -5.40 15.03
N PHE A 114 7.63 -4.41 15.33
CA PHE A 114 7.52 -3.85 16.67
C PHE A 114 7.11 -4.89 17.72
N VAL A 115 6.12 -5.74 17.41
CA VAL A 115 5.71 -6.83 18.32
C VAL A 115 6.83 -7.83 18.56
N LYS A 116 7.62 -8.18 17.53
CA LYS A 116 8.75 -9.12 17.65
C LYS A 116 9.89 -8.59 18.54
N THR A 117 10.08 -7.28 18.52
CA THR A 117 11.19 -6.56 19.19
C THR A 117 10.79 -5.99 20.56
N GLN A 118 9.48 -5.94 20.84
CA GLN A 118 8.94 -5.49 22.12
C GLN A 118 9.57 -6.24 23.31
N ASN A 119 9.86 -5.51 24.39
CA ASN A 119 10.47 -5.99 25.63
C ASN A 119 11.90 -6.54 25.48
N LYS A 120 12.51 -6.43 24.29
CA LYS A 120 13.93 -6.73 24.07
C LYS A 120 14.73 -5.45 23.99
N THR A 121 14.35 -4.57 23.08
CA THR A 121 15.05 -3.29 22.85
C THR A 121 14.09 -2.10 22.76
N ILE A 122 12.77 -2.34 22.70
CA ILE A 122 11.77 -1.27 22.57
C ILE A 122 10.54 -1.49 23.45
N ARG A 123 9.87 -0.37 23.74
CA ARG A 123 8.55 -0.26 24.35
C ARG A 123 7.57 0.34 23.34
N ILE A 124 6.44 -0.34 23.10
CA ILE A 124 5.38 0.19 22.23
C ILE A 124 4.57 1.23 22.99
N ILE A 125 4.44 2.44 22.42
CA ILE A 125 3.73 3.57 23.05
C ILE A 125 2.22 3.49 22.77
N ASN A 126 1.82 3.29 21.51
CA ASN A 126 0.41 3.12 21.14
C ASN A 126 0.12 1.71 20.60
N LYS A 127 -0.72 0.96 21.33
CA LYS A 127 -1.10 -0.43 20.93
C LYS A 127 -1.89 -0.45 19.62
N LYS A 128 -2.83 0.49 19.45
CA LYS A 128 -3.58 0.72 18.21
C LYS A 128 -2.94 1.88 17.44
N PRO A 129 -2.86 1.81 16.10
CA PRO A 129 -2.33 2.91 15.32
C PRO A 129 -3.19 4.16 15.53
N LEU A 130 -2.56 5.32 15.60
CA LEU A 130 -3.28 6.60 15.54
C LEU A 130 -3.68 6.86 14.09
N ILE A 131 -4.91 7.34 13.90
CA ILE A 131 -5.49 7.64 12.59
C ILE A 131 -5.87 9.13 12.55
N ALA A 132 -6.01 9.67 11.35
CA ALA A 132 -6.42 11.05 11.13
C ALA A 132 -7.81 11.34 11.73
N SER A 133 -7.98 12.56 12.24
CA SER A 133 -9.28 13.06 12.71
C SER A 133 -10.20 13.44 11.55
N GLU A 134 -11.50 13.59 11.80
CA GLU A 134 -12.44 14.05 10.76
C GLU A 134 -12.06 15.41 10.17
N GLU A 135 -11.56 16.32 11.02
CA GLU A 135 -11.04 17.63 10.60
C GLU A 135 -9.83 17.49 9.68
N GLU A 136 -8.87 16.62 10.01
CA GLU A 136 -7.71 16.37 9.15
C GLU A 136 -8.14 15.75 7.82
N LEU A 137 -9.11 14.84 7.83
CA LEU A 137 -9.62 14.22 6.59
C LEU A 137 -10.32 15.22 5.67
N ALA A 138 -11.00 16.21 6.24
CA ALA A 138 -11.65 17.29 5.47
C ALA A 138 -10.61 18.19 4.79
N ASN A 139 -9.50 18.50 5.48
CA ASN A 139 -8.46 19.39 4.98
C ASN A 139 -7.37 18.66 4.17
N ASN A 140 -7.17 17.37 4.42
CA ASN A 140 -6.15 16.52 3.81
C ASN A 140 -6.70 15.12 3.53
N PRO A 141 -7.37 14.92 2.38
CA PRO A 141 -7.91 13.61 1.99
C PRO A 141 -6.85 12.50 1.90
N SER A 142 -5.58 12.84 1.66
CA SER A 142 -4.48 11.87 1.60
C SER A 142 -4.18 11.20 2.94
N SER A 143 -4.59 11.82 4.07
CA SER A 143 -4.46 11.23 5.40
C SER A 143 -5.45 10.11 5.69
N ARG A 144 -6.46 9.87 4.81
CA ARG A 144 -7.50 8.83 4.98
C ARG A 144 -6.96 7.45 5.31
N SER A 145 -5.80 7.11 4.77
CA SER A 145 -5.19 5.79 4.95
C SER A 145 -3.96 5.81 5.85
N ALA A 146 -3.61 6.97 6.40
CA ALA A 146 -2.47 7.14 7.29
C ALA A 146 -2.71 6.43 8.64
N LYS A 147 -1.70 5.69 9.07
CA LYS A 147 -1.64 5.01 10.36
C LYS A 147 -0.30 5.26 11.01
N LEU A 148 -0.32 5.90 12.17
CA LEU A 148 0.87 6.23 12.94
C LEU A 148 1.10 5.22 14.08
N ARG A 149 2.33 4.70 14.15
CA ARG A 149 2.81 3.85 15.25
C ARG A 149 4.08 4.43 15.87
N ILE A 150 4.13 4.43 17.20
CA ILE A 150 5.18 5.04 17.99
C ILE A 150 5.75 3.98 18.93
N ILE A 151 7.07 3.92 18.97
CA ILE A 151 7.84 3.13 19.91
C ILE A 151 8.87 4.02 20.62
N GLU A 152 9.38 3.53 21.72
CA GLU A 152 10.49 4.14 22.45
C GLU A 152 11.57 3.08 22.70
N LYS A 153 12.84 3.44 22.53
CA LYS A 153 13.96 2.55 22.80
C LYS A 153 14.21 2.43 24.30
N ILE A 154 14.43 1.21 24.76
CA ILE A 154 14.78 0.89 26.15
C ILE A 154 16.29 1.00 26.31
#